data_AF-A0AB73KWU0-F1
#
_entry.id   AF-A0AB73KWU0-F1
#
_cell.length_a   1.000
_cell.length_b   1.000
_cell.length_c   1.000
_cell.angle_alpha   90.00
_cell.angle_beta   90.00
_cell.angle_gamma   90.00
#
_symmetry.space_group_name_H-M   'P 1'
#
loop_
_entity.id
_entity.type
_entity.pdbx_description
1 polymer ?
#
loop_
_entity_poly.entity_id
_entity_poly.type
_entity_poly.pdbx_seq_one_letter_code
_entity_poly.pdbx_strand_id
1 'polypeptide(L)'
;KANAYEQVTFLGNHDMGRFGAFLKQDRPQAGERELLDRYRLANELMFLSRGNPVIYSGDEQGFTGAGGDKDARQPLFASRTADYLDDDQLGTERTHASDAYDPEHPLYQQISALAKLTRGHPALRDGVQSAR
;
A
#
# COMPACT_ATOMS: atom_id res chain seq x y z
N LYS A 1 8.45 -9.46 26.71
CA LYS A 1 9.71 -9.15 26.00
C LYS A 1 9.30 -8.80 24.57
N ALA A 2 9.70 -7.65 24.03
CA ALA A 2 9.35 -7.26 22.66
C ALA A 2 10.50 -7.66 21.72
N ASN A 3 10.17 -8.37 20.63
CA ASN A 3 11.14 -8.79 19.62
C ASN A 3 10.92 -8.02 18.31
N ALA A 4 12.00 -7.69 17.61
CA ALA A 4 11.98 -7.17 16.23
C ALA A 4 11.03 -7.95 15.32
N TYR A 5 11.12 -9.27 15.44
CA TYR A 5 10.41 -10.23 14.62
C TYR A 5 8.92 -10.35 14.96
N GLU A 6 8.45 -9.69 16.02
CA GLU A 6 7.03 -9.60 16.38
C GLU A 6 6.40 -8.29 15.91
N GLN A 7 7.19 -7.35 15.36
CA GLN A 7 6.69 -6.08 14.88
C GLN A 7 6.16 -6.23 13.45
N VAL A 8 4.83 -6.24 13.31
CA VAL A 8 4.17 -6.15 12.01
C VAL A 8 4.12 -4.69 11.58
N THR A 9 4.71 -4.38 10.43
CA THR A 9 4.70 -3.03 9.84
C THR A 9 3.73 -3.01 8.67
N PHE A 10 2.92 -1.95 8.59
CA PHE A 10 1.91 -1.78 7.55
C PHE A 10 1.64 -0.29 7.35
N LEU A 11 1.15 0.10 6.17
CA LEU A 11 0.78 1.49 5.85
C LEU A 11 -0.72 1.77 6.06
N GLY A 12 -1.54 0.73 5.92
CA GLY A 12 -2.99 0.77 6.08
C GLY A 12 -3.55 -0.61 6.34
N ASN A 13 -4.82 -0.66 6.72
CA ASN A 13 -5.59 -1.90 6.90
C ASN A 13 -7.09 -1.59 6.82
N HIS A 14 -7.92 -2.59 7.11
CA HIS A 14 -9.38 -2.47 7.03
C HIS A 14 -10.03 -1.62 8.15
N ASP A 15 -9.31 -1.31 9.23
CA ASP A 15 -9.84 -0.54 10.36
C ASP A 15 -9.39 0.93 10.32
N MET A 16 -8.10 1.16 10.06
CA MET A 16 -7.51 2.50 9.96
C MET A 16 -7.94 3.19 8.67
N GLY A 17 -8.04 2.41 7.59
CA GLY A 17 -8.16 2.93 6.23
C GLY A 17 -6.93 2.60 5.38
N ARG A 18 -7.02 2.92 4.09
CA ARG A 18 -5.95 2.68 3.12
C ARG A 18 -4.98 3.85 3.09
N PHE A 19 -3.71 3.54 2.78
CA PHE A 19 -2.68 4.57 2.72
C PHE A 19 -2.95 5.63 1.64
N GLY A 20 -3.56 5.25 0.53
CA GLY A 20 -3.95 6.17 -0.53
C GLY A 20 -4.94 7.25 -0.06
N ALA A 21 -5.88 6.93 0.83
CA ALA A 21 -6.77 7.92 1.44
C ALA A 21 -6.00 8.90 2.33
N PHE A 22 -5.11 8.40 3.19
CA PHE A 22 -4.31 9.26 4.08
C PHE A 22 -3.43 10.22 3.29
N LEU A 23 -2.78 9.75 2.23
CA LEU A 23 -1.96 10.59 1.35
C LEU A 23 -2.78 11.74 0.75
N LYS A 24 -3.99 11.46 0.27
CA LYS A 24 -4.87 12.48 -0.30
C LYS A 24 -5.38 13.47 0.75
N GLN A 25 -5.71 12.99 1.94
CA GLN A 25 -6.15 13.85 3.05
C GLN A 25 -5.03 14.78 3.51
N ASP A 26 -3.80 14.28 3.62
CA ASP A 26 -2.63 15.07 4.02
C ASP A 26 -2.13 16.01 2.92
N ARG A 27 -2.43 15.70 1.65
CA ARG A 27 -1.96 16.41 0.46
C ARG A 27 -3.09 16.63 -0.56
N PRO A 28 -4.14 17.39 -0.22
CA PRO A 28 -5.32 17.55 -1.07
C PRO A 28 -5.05 18.29 -2.39
N GLN A 29 -3.88 18.94 -2.52
CA GLN A 29 -3.47 19.67 -3.73
C GLN A 29 -2.35 18.96 -4.50
N ALA A 30 -1.86 17.81 -4.02
CA ALA A 30 -0.80 17.09 -4.73
C ALA A 30 -1.37 16.38 -5.96
N GLY A 31 -0.64 16.44 -7.06
CA GLY A 31 -0.97 15.68 -8.26
C GLY A 31 -0.69 14.19 -8.08
N GLU A 32 -1.30 13.36 -8.93
CA GLU A 32 -1.19 11.90 -8.86
C GLU A 32 0.27 11.41 -8.81
N ARG A 33 1.14 11.97 -9.65
CA ARG A 33 2.56 11.59 -9.68
C ARG A 33 3.23 11.76 -8.31
N GLU A 34 2.98 12.87 -7.63
CA GLU A 34 3.55 13.10 -6.30
C GLU A 34 2.99 12.11 -5.28
N LEU A 35 1.68 11.86 -5.30
CA LEU A 35 1.05 10.89 -4.41
C LEU A 35 1.61 9.47 -4.62
N LEU A 36 1.80 9.07 -5.88
CA LEU A 36 2.37 7.78 -6.24
C LEU A 36 3.84 7.67 -5.80
N ASP A 37 4.64 8.72 -5.99
CA ASP A 37 6.04 8.74 -5.53
C ASP A 37 6.14 8.66 -3.99
N ARG A 38 5.22 9.31 -3.27
CA ARG A 38 5.13 9.18 -1.81
C ARG A 38 4.69 7.79 -1.37
N TYR A 39 3.75 7.18 -2.08
CA TYR A 39 3.35 5.79 -1.85
C TYR A 39 4.54 4.86 -2.00
N ARG A 40 5.30 5.03 -3.09
CA ARG A 40 6.51 4.26 -3.36
C ARG A 40 7.55 4.41 -2.25
N LEU A 41 7.80 5.63 -1.81
CA LEU A 41 8.72 5.88 -0.69
C LEU A 41 8.23 5.19 0.60
N ALA A 42 6.93 5.25 0.89
CA ALA A 42 6.37 4.59 2.07
C ALA A 42 6.53 3.06 2.01
N ASN A 43 6.32 2.45 0.84
CA ASN A 43 6.58 1.02 0.62
C ASN A 43 8.06 0.69 0.85
N GLU A 44 8.98 1.48 0.30
CA GLU A 44 10.42 1.30 0.50
C GLU A 44 10.80 1.36 1.98
N LEU A 45 10.31 2.37 2.71
CA LEU A 45 10.55 2.49 4.14
C LEU A 45 9.99 1.28 4.90
N MET A 46 8.78 0.82 4.57
CA MET A 46 8.16 -0.33 5.22
C MET A 46 8.91 -1.64 4.94
N PHE A 47 9.39 -1.86 3.71
CA PHE A 47 10.11 -3.07 3.30
C PHE A 47 11.57 -3.12 3.77
N LEU A 48 12.23 -1.96 3.89
CA LEU A 48 13.66 -1.86 4.16
C LEU A 48 13.99 -1.48 5.61
N SER A 49 12.97 -1.17 6.41
CA SER A 49 13.11 -1.00 7.86
C SER A 49 12.83 -2.30 8.59
N ARG A 50 13.31 -2.39 9.84
CA ARG A 50 13.04 -3.48 10.78
C ARG A 50 11.54 -3.72 10.94
N GLY A 51 11.16 -4.98 10.79
CA GLY A 51 9.80 -5.47 11.02
C GLY A 51 9.37 -6.47 9.93
N ASN A 52 8.15 -6.95 10.06
CA ASN A 52 7.50 -7.82 9.08
C ASN A 52 6.52 -6.98 8.25
N PRO A 53 6.88 -6.55 7.02
CA PRO A 53 6.01 -5.76 6.17
C PRO A 53 4.79 -6.56 5.73
N VAL A 54 3.62 -5.97 5.92
CA VAL A 54 2.33 -6.49 5.48
C VAL A 54 1.68 -5.47 4.55
N ILE A 55 1.25 -5.95 3.38
CA ILE A 55 0.48 -5.19 2.40
C ILE A 55 -0.99 -5.58 2.56
N TYR A 56 -1.87 -4.60 2.61
CA TYR A 56 -3.32 -4.84 2.62
C TYR A 56 -3.82 -4.97 1.19
N SER A 57 -4.72 -5.91 0.93
CA SER A 57 -5.16 -6.22 -0.44
C SER A 57 -5.74 -5.00 -1.15
N GLY A 58 -5.26 -4.75 -2.37
CA GLY A 58 -5.65 -3.61 -3.19
C GLY A 58 -4.71 -2.41 -3.05
N ASP A 59 -3.84 -2.38 -2.04
CA ASP A 59 -2.79 -1.35 -1.93
C ASP A 59 -1.79 -1.48 -3.10
N GLU A 60 -1.49 -2.71 -3.52
CA GLU A 60 -0.70 -2.98 -4.72
C GLU A 60 -1.37 -2.53 -6.02
N GLN A 61 -2.68 -2.26 -5.97
CA GLN A 61 -3.53 -1.77 -7.06
C GLN A 61 -3.94 -0.29 -6.88
N GLY A 62 -3.32 0.42 -5.92
CA GLY A 62 -3.51 1.86 -5.74
C GLY A 62 -4.80 2.27 -5.03
N PHE A 63 -5.53 1.35 -4.41
CA PHE A 63 -6.83 1.67 -3.79
C PHE A 63 -6.69 2.79 -2.74
N THR A 64 -7.53 3.83 -2.83
CA THR A 64 -7.56 4.91 -1.83
C THR A 64 -8.73 4.76 -0.86
N GLY A 65 -9.95 4.57 -1.37
CA GLY A 65 -11.16 4.62 -0.55
C GLY A 65 -11.49 6.01 0.01
N ALA A 66 -12.68 6.16 0.58
CA ALA A 66 -13.12 7.38 1.27
C ALA A 66 -12.58 7.51 2.72
N GLY A 67 -11.99 6.44 3.27
CA GLY A 67 -11.34 6.39 4.58
C GLY A 67 -12.20 5.75 5.69
N GLY A 68 -11.59 5.46 6.84
CA GLY A 68 -12.27 4.74 7.93
C GLY A 68 -12.45 3.24 7.66
N ASP A 69 -13.43 2.64 8.33
CA ASP A 69 -13.63 1.17 8.38
C ASP A 69 -14.21 0.60 7.08
N LYS A 70 -15.50 0.82 6.82
CA LYS A 70 -16.20 0.17 5.69
C LYS A 70 -15.74 0.66 4.32
N ASP A 71 -15.28 1.90 4.25
CA ASP A 71 -14.83 2.53 3.02
C ASP A 71 -13.36 2.21 2.71
N ALA A 72 -12.79 1.24 3.41
CA ALA A 72 -11.49 0.63 3.12
C ALA A 72 -11.58 -0.86 2.77
N ARG A 73 -12.79 -1.38 2.53
CA ARG A 73 -13.06 -2.82 2.29
C ARG A 73 -13.51 -3.13 0.86
N GLN A 74 -13.15 -2.28 -0.10
CA GLN A 74 -13.40 -2.50 -1.53
C GLN A 74 -12.93 -3.90 -1.97
N PRO A 75 -13.73 -4.65 -2.74
CA PRO A 75 -13.30 -5.93 -3.28
C PRO A 75 -12.24 -5.74 -4.37
N LEU A 76 -11.40 -6.77 -4.57
CA LEU A 76 -10.56 -6.87 -5.77
C LEU A 76 -11.35 -7.28 -7.02
N PHE A 77 -12.57 -7.77 -6.85
CA PHE A 77 -13.50 -8.06 -7.95
C PHE A 77 -14.25 -6.81 -8.38
N ALA A 78 -14.77 -6.81 -9.60
CA ALA A 78 -15.68 -5.79 -10.11
C ALA A 78 -16.85 -5.55 -9.14
N SER A 79 -16.90 -4.34 -8.59
CA SER A 79 -17.93 -3.87 -7.68
C SER A 79 -19.14 -3.31 -8.45
N ARG A 80 -20.30 -3.38 -7.81
CA ARG A 80 -21.52 -2.63 -8.19
C ARG A 80 -21.97 -1.66 -7.10
N THR A 81 -21.23 -1.59 -6.00
CA THR A 81 -21.53 -0.70 -4.86
C THR A 81 -21.18 0.72 -5.24
N ALA A 82 -22.19 1.60 -5.28
CA ALA A 82 -22.03 2.99 -5.73
C ALA A 82 -20.90 3.72 -4.97
N ASP A 83 -20.84 3.55 -3.65
CA ASP A 83 -19.84 4.15 -2.75
C ASP A 83 -18.38 3.74 -3.06
N TYR A 84 -18.16 2.71 -3.88
CA TYR A 84 -16.82 2.30 -4.31
C TYR A 84 -16.52 2.71 -5.74
N LEU A 85 -17.52 3.07 -6.55
CA LEU A 85 -17.31 3.30 -7.97
C LEU A 85 -16.70 4.67 -8.27
N ASP A 86 -16.81 5.61 -7.34
CA ASP A 86 -16.19 6.94 -7.38
C ASP A 86 -14.87 7.02 -6.60
N ASP A 87 -14.49 5.94 -5.90
CA ASP A 87 -13.17 5.82 -5.31
C ASP A 87 -12.09 5.79 -6.40
N ASP A 88 -11.17 6.74 -6.29
CA ASP A 88 -10.00 6.82 -7.15
C ASP A 88 -8.96 5.74 -6.78
N GLN A 89 -8.07 5.45 -7.73
CA GLN A 89 -7.02 4.44 -7.60
C GLN A 89 -5.72 4.99 -8.13
N LEU A 90 -4.76 5.22 -7.23
CA LEU A 90 -3.51 5.90 -7.59
C LEU A 90 -2.68 5.08 -8.58
N GLY A 91 -2.34 5.69 -9.70
CA GLY A 91 -1.46 5.09 -10.72
C GLY A 91 -2.20 4.29 -11.78
N THR A 92 -3.52 4.45 -11.88
CA THR A 92 -4.34 3.86 -12.94
C THR A 92 -5.61 4.70 -13.19
N GLU A 93 -6.13 4.67 -14.42
CA GLU A 93 -7.45 5.24 -14.73
C GLU A 93 -8.60 4.22 -14.48
N ARG A 94 -8.26 3.01 -14.01
CA ARG A 94 -9.24 1.96 -13.69
C ARG A 94 -10.08 2.35 -12.48
N THR A 95 -11.36 2.01 -12.52
CA THR A 95 -12.27 2.13 -11.37
C THR A 95 -12.59 0.77 -10.75
N HIS A 96 -13.30 0.77 -9.62
CA HIS A 96 -13.79 -0.46 -9.00
C HIS A 96 -14.87 -1.19 -9.82
N ALA A 97 -15.27 -0.67 -11.00
CA ALA A 97 -16.19 -1.36 -11.92
C ALA A 97 -15.58 -2.59 -12.62
N SER A 98 -14.28 -2.82 -12.46
CA SER A 98 -13.54 -3.94 -13.05
C SER A 98 -12.62 -4.58 -12.04
N ASP A 99 -12.24 -5.83 -12.30
CA ASP A 99 -11.32 -6.60 -11.45
C ASP A 99 -9.94 -5.91 -11.33
N ALA A 100 -9.33 -6.02 -10.16
CA ALA A 100 -8.07 -5.38 -9.77
C ALA A 100 -6.97 -6.42 -9.54
N TYR A 101 -6.52 -7.08 -10.61
CA TYR A 101 -5.44 -8.07 -10.58
C TYR A 101 -4.32 -7.71 -11.57
N ASP A 102 -4.00 -6.42 -11.71
CA ASP A 102 -3.04 -5.96 -12.70
C ASP A 102 -1.60 -6.11 -12.18
N PRO A 103 -0.80 -7.04 -12.74
CA PRO A 103 0.61 -7.15 -12.37
C PRO A 103 1.46 -6.05 -12.99
N GLU A 104 0.99 -5.34 -14.02
CA GLU A 104 1.70 -4.21 -14.64
C GLU A 104 1.51 -2.91 -13.84
N HIS A 105 0.60 -2.91 -12.86
CA HIS A 105 0.36 -1.76 -11.99
C HIS A 105 1.67 -1.26 -11.34
N PRO A 106 1.94 0.06 -11.34
CA PRO A 106 3.20 0.61 -10.86
C PRO A 106 3.54 0.25 -9.41
N LEU A 107 2.55 0.15 -8.52
CA LEU A 107 2.77 -0.25 -7.13
C LEU A 107 3.00 -1.76 -7.00
N TYR A 108 2.30 -2.58 -7.80
CA TYR A 108 2.53 -4.02 -7.83
C TYR A 108 3.96 -4.35 -8.25
N GLN A 109 4.44 -3.74 -9.34
CA GLN A 109 5.80 -3.92 -9.84
C GLN A 109 6.84 -3.53 -8.78
N GLN A 110 6.62 -2.40 -8.09
CA GLN A 110 7.51 -1.96 -7.02
C GLN A 110 7.53 -2.93 -5.83
N ILE A 111 6.36 -3.33 -5.32
CA ILE A 111 6.24 -4.27 -4.20
C ILE A 111 6.89 -5.61 -4.57
N SER A 112 6.69 -6.10 -5.80
CA SER A 112 7.34 -7.30 -6.32
C SER A 112 8.87 -7.17 -6.33
N ALA A 113 9.41 -6.03 -6.76
CA ALA A 113 10.83 -5.76 -6.73
C ALA A 113 11.41 -5.72 -5.30
N LEU A 114 10.72 -5.05 -4.36
CA LEU A 114 11.11 -5.00 -2.94
C LEU A 114 11.06 -6.38 -2.26
N ALA A 115 10.05 -7.18 -2.57
CA ALA A 115 9.94 -8.55 -2.10
C ALA A 115 11.08 -9.43 -2.63
N LYS A 116 11.45 -9.30 -3.91
CA LYS A 116 12.61 -9.99 -4.49
C LYS A 116 13.92 -9.54 -3.85
N LEU A 117 14.11 -8.23 -3.66
CA LEU A 117 15.30 -7.65 -3.03
C LEU A 117 15.50 -8.19 -1.62
N THR A 118 14.47 -8.10 -0.78
CA THR A 118 14.56 -8.57 0.61
C THR A 118 14.72 -10.09 0.73
N ARG A 119 14.20 -10.86 -0.23
CA ARG A 119 14.47 -12.31 -0.32
C ARG A 119 15.92 -12.60 -0.73
N GLY A 120 16.49 -11.80 -1.63
CA GLY A 120 17.87 -11.94 -2.09
C GLY A 120 18.92 -11.48 -1.07
N HIS A 121 18.52 -10.67 -0.09
CA HIS A 121 19.41 -10.10 0.93
C HIS A 121 18.85 -10.33 2.35
N PRO A 122 19.11 -11.48 2.99
CA PRO A 122 18.58 -11.82 4.31
C PRO A 122 18.87 -10.78 5.41
N ALA A 123 19.97 -10.03 5.30
CA ALA A 123 20.30 -8.94 6.23
C ALA A 123 19.24 -7.82 6.26
N LEU A 124 18.43 -7.65 5.21
CA LEU A 124 17.32 -6.70 5.18
C LEU A 124 16.10 -7.17 5.98
N ARG A 125 16.03 -8.46 6.36
CA ARG A 125 14.93 -9.03 7.17
C ARG A 125 15.38 -9.38 8.58
N ASP A 126 16.54 -10.03 8.70
CA ASP A 126 17.01 -10.61 9.97
C ASP A 126 18.26 -9.89 10.53
N GLY A 127 18.73 -8.86 9.85
CA GLY A 127 19.90 -8.09 10.27
C GLY A 127 19.62 -7.16 11.45
N VAL A 128 20.69 -6.79 12.16
CA VAL A 128 20.62 -5.77 13.21
C VAL A 128 20.49 -4.39 12.57
N GLN A 129 19.36 -3.72 12.78
CA GLN A 129 19.21 -2.30 12.46
C GLN A 129 19.85 -1.44 13.57
N SER A 130 20.71 -0.50 13.19
CA SER A 130 21.32 0.50 14.08
C SER A 130 21.02 1.89 13.57
N ALA A 131 20.45 2.77 14.41
CA ALA A 131 20.37 4.20 14.14
C ALA A 131 21.51 4.91 14.88
N ARG A 132 22.08 5.95 14.28
CA ARG A 132 23.12 6.80 14.88
C ARG A 132 22.64 8.24 14.89
#